data_AF-A0AAD8YDN1-F1
#
_entry.id   AF-A0AAD8YDN1-F1
#
_cell.length_a   1.000
_cell.length_b   1.000
_cell.length_c   1.000
_cell.angle_alpha   90.00
_cell.angle_beta   90.00
_cell.angle_gamma   90.00
#
_symmetry.space_group_name_H-M   'P 1'
#
loop_
_entity.id
_entity.type
_entity.pdbx_description
1 polymer ?
#
loop_
_entity_poly.entity_id
_entity_poly.type
_entity_poly.pdbx_seq_one_letter_code
_entity_poly.pdbx_strand_id
1 'polypeptide(L)'
;MALKMRIMLLLLAPLASAQDLSCVGCIGGTKKCIGDTTIQMLEDDDCVPCLKRSGKWTWPCNVEDLCWCWDSSKPKYKPALTSGLEPALTKPCDIFTEEMFDKIAPNAVHPYTYEGLCDTIEMLNERYDEKIFMMGTLQQQKQEWAAFLGHTTHESAQYTASREALVCARTVEKNAGTFCKPCDNNNFDWENRYCEVSLVANGQFYEDYCDKIVTPPYGCVCGPTTEVDSENLSGLINPNAVFFGRGAIQLSWNSNYIKASYVLAESADTLCTQPDLVATEPKYAWGTALWFWMFSTPSPGEQTNCHIKALEGSFGSTLRIINGGLECPPDAYGYHAEAVVTRLRYYCIAATVMEVRLMDFNGCEGLGDAFDRCVKTGFCPECNDHHGNPTMEPSLAPAPRMPTPKPTEWGSWRGEDWLTTMTRGNSAVKSVSSLFGSLTIPMAVALVVV
;
A
#
# COMPACT_ATOMS: atom_id res chain seq x y z
N MET A 1 27.68 46.86 -29.86
CA MET A 1 28.70 45.88 -30.27
C MET A 1 28.86 44.85 -29.16
N ALA A 2 28.46 43.62 -29.44
CA ALA A 2 28.70 42.34 -28.75
C ALA A 2 28.81 42.28 -27.20
N LEU A 3 27.78 41.69 -26.61
CA LEU A 3 27.67 41.14 -25.26
C LEU A 3 28.62 39.93 -25.10
N LYS A 4 29.55 39.96 -24.13
CA LYS A 4 30.35 38.78 -23.73
C LYS A 4 29.60 38.02 -22.62
N MET A 5 28.89 36.96 -22.99
CA MET A 5 28.31 36.01 -22.05
C MET A 5 29.37 34.96 -21.71
N ARG A 6 29.83 34.92 -20.45
CA ARG A 6 30.65 33.84 -19.91
C ARG A 6 29.72 32.65 -19.64
N ILE A 7 29.86 31.59 -20.43
CA ILE A 7 29.24 30.29 -20.15
C ILE A 7 30.07 29.62 -19.05
N MET A 8 29.47 29.46 -17.89
CA MET A 8 29.97 28.62 -16.80
C MET A 8 29.70 27.17 -17.21
N LEU A 9 30.79 26.41 -17.41
CA LEU A 9 30.74 24.99 -17.74
C LEU A 9 30.21 24.24 -16.50
N LEU A 10 28.90 24.00 -16.45
CA LEU A 10 28.34 23.01 -15.54
C LEU A 10 28.75 21.64 -16.06
N LEU A 11 29.58 20.95 -15.27
CA LEU A 11 29.83 19.52 -15.39
C LEU A 11 28.48 18.80 -15.27
N LEU A 12 27.94 18.39 -16.42
CA LEU A 12 26.87 17.41 -16.51
C LEU A 12 27.37 16.13 -15.84
N ALA A 13 26.70 15.73 -14.77
CA ALA A 13 26.71 14.36 -14.28
C ALA A 13 26.39 13.41 -15.44
N PRO A 14 26.94 12.18 -15.46
CA PRO A 14 26.63 11.25 -16.53
C PRO A 14 25.12 10.98 -16.54
N LEU A 15 24.50 11.34 -17.66
CA LEU A 15 23.18 10.85 -18.06
C LEU A 15 23.12 9.35 -17.78
N ALA A 16 22.06 8.92 -17.12
CA ALA A 16 21.73 7.52 -16.93
C ALA A 16 22.00 6.73 -18.22
N SER A 17 22.70 5.62 -18.05
CA SER A 17 23.14 4.69 -19.09
C SER A 17 21.95 4.20 -19.92
N ALA A 18 22.09 4.32 -21.25
CA ALA A 18 21.38 3.62 -22.33
C ALA A 18 19.87 3.34 -22.14
N GLN A 19 19.05 4.03 -22.93
CA GLN A 19 17.69 3.61 -23.30
C GLN A 19 17.64 2.08 -23.54
N ASP A 20 16.99 1.33 -22.66
CA ASP A 20 16.63 -0.05 -22.96
C ASP A 20 15.56 -0.01 -24.06
N LEU A 21 16.01 -0.24 -25.28
CA LEU A 21 15.13 -0.24 -26.44
C LEU A 21 14.16 -1.43 -26.41
N SER A 22 12.93 -1.20 -26.84
CA SER A 22 11.88 -2.21 -26.91
C SER A 22 12.35 -3.47 -27.64
N CYS A 23 12.14 -4.63 -27.01
CA CYS A 23 12.50 -5.96 -27.54
C CYS A 23 13.98 -6.21 -27.87
N VAL A 24 14.92 -5.47 -27.27
CA VAL A 24 16.34 -5.82 -27.35
C VAL A 24 16.59 -7.19 -26.72
N GLY A 25 17.32 -8.05 -27.43
CA GLY A 25 17.63 -9.42 -26.96
C GLY A 25 16.59 -10.49 -27.31
N CYS A 26 15.53 -10.12 -28.04
CA CYS A 26 14.54 -11.05 -28.58
C CYS A 26 15.06 -11.75 -29.86
N ILE A 27 16.06 -12.62 -29.70
CA ILE A 27 16.72 -13.31 -30.83
C ILE A 27 16.50 -14.81 -30.73
N GLY A 28 15.65 -15.32 -31.64
CA GLY A 28 15.49 -16.76 -31.91
C GLY A 28 14.82 -17.58 -30.80
N GLY A 29 14.47 -18.83 -31.14
CA GLY A 29 13.85 -19.78 -30.22
C GLY A 29 12.39 -19.45 -29.89
N THR A 30 12.04 -19.52 -28.60
CA THR A 30 10.71 -19.25 -28.05
C THR A 30 10.42 -17.76 -27.84
N LYS A 31 11.40 -16.88 -28.05
CA LYS A 31 11.27 -15.44 -27.78
C LYS A 31 10.48 -14.71 -28.87
N LYS A 32 9.49 -13.92 -28.46
CA LYS A 32 8.61 -13.10 -29.31
C LYS A 32 8.57 -11.68 -28.78
N CYS A 33 8.72 -10.70 -29.68
CA CYS A 33 8.47 -9.30 -29.35
C CYS A 33 6.97 -9.07 -29.41
N ILE A 34 6.37 -8.65 -28.31
CA ILE A 34 4.92 -8.54 -28.15
C ILE A 34 4.53 -7.18 -27.57
N GLY A 35 3.28 -6.81 -27.76
CA GLY A 35 2.73 -5.55 -27.24
C GLY A 35 2.38 -5.63 -25.77
N ASP A 36 2.63 -4.55 -25.05
CA ASP A 36 2.13 -4.35 -23.71
C ASP A 36 0.73 -3.71 -23.74
N THR A 37 -0.29 -4.56 -23.74
CA THR A 37 -1.70 -4.14 -23.72
C THR A 37 -2.12 -3.46 -22.42
N THR A 38 -1.24 -3.42 -21.41
CA THR A 38 -1.46 -2.71 -20.15
C THR A 38 -1.14 -1.22 -20.24
N ILE A 39 -0.37 -0.81 -21.25
CA ILE A 39 0.04 0.58 -21.48
C ILE A 39 -0.72 1.16 -22.67
N GLN A 40 -0.84 0.42 -23.77
CA GLN A 40 -1.62 0.89 -24.90
C GLN A 40 -2.29 -0.29 -25.59
N MET A 41 -3.49 -0.11 -26.12
CA MET A 41 -4.06 -1.12 -27.01
C MET A 41 -3.14 -1.26 -28.23
N LEU A 42 -2.42 -2.38 -28.26
CA LEU A 42 -1.37 -2.68 -29.21
C LEU A 42 -1.41 -4.18 -29.50
N GLU A 43 -1.42 -4.55 -30.77
CA GLU A 43 -1.35 -5.95 -31.16
C GLU A 43 0.11 -6.45 -31.14
N ASP A 44 0.33 -7.74 -30.89
CA ASP A 44 1.69 -8.31 -30.91
C ASP A 44 2.40 -8.06 -32.26
N ASP A 45 1.63 -8.01 -33.37
CA ASP A 45 2.13 -7.74 -34.71
C ASP A 45 2.67 -6.30 -34.88
N ASP A 46 2.14 -5.33 -34.14
CA ASP A 46 2.64 -3.96 -34.14
C ASP A 46 4.06 -3.84 -33.58
N CYS A 47 4.48 -4.82 -32.76
CA CYS A 47 5.81 -4.88 -32.16
C CYS A 47 6.85 -5.63 -33.00
N VAL A 48 6.43 -6.38 -34.04
CA VAL A 48 7.34 -7.08 -34.95
C VAL A 48 8.41 -6.16 -35.58
N PRO A 49 8.12 -4.90 -35.96
CA PRO A 49 9.13 -3.96 -36.45
C PRO A 49 10.27 -3.68 -35.45
N CYS A 50 10.05 -3.82 -34.14
CA CYS A 50 11.04 -3.50 -33.10
C CYS A 50 12.22 -4.47 -33.09
N LEU A 51 12.05 -5.67 -33.68
CA LEU A 51 13.14 -6.63 -33.88
C LEU A 51 14.19 -6.14 -34.90
N LYS A 52 13.85 -5.15 -35.73
CA LYS A 52 14.76 -4.59 -36.73
C LYS A 52 15.59 -3.45 -36.12
N ARG A 53 16.89 -3.41 -36.41
CA ARG A 53 17.78 -2.29 -36.00
C ARG A 53 17.27 -0.90 -36.41
N SER A 54 16.53 -0.81 -37.52
CA SER A 54 15.93 0.45 -38.01
C SER A 54 14.59 0.80 -37.38
N GLY A 55 13.89 -0.17 -36.74
CA GLY A 55 12.57 0.04 -36.13
C GLY A 55 12.63 0.81 -34.81
N LYS A 56 13.83 0.96 -34.23
CA LYS A 56 14.10 1.62 -32.94
C LYS A 56 13.54 3.04 -32.79
N TRP A 57 13.36 3.75 -33.90
CA TRP A 57 12.90 5.14 -33.91
C TRP A 57 11.43 5.30 -34.34
N THR A 58 10.74 4.19 -34.60
CA THR A 58 9.36 4.19 -35.05
C THR A 58 8.46 3.65 -33.96
N TRP A 59 7.29 4.25 -33.81
CA TRP A 59 6.24 3.72 -32.94
C TRP A 59 5.86 2.29 -33.35
N PRO A 60 5.60 1.37 -32.41
CA PRO A 60 5.63 1.52 -30.94
C PRO A 60 7.03 1.44 -30.29
N CYS A 61 8.07 1.10 -31.04
CA CYS A 61 9.41 0.75 -30.53
C CYS A 61 10.23 1.90 -29.92
N ASN A 62 9.81 3.14 -30.13
CA ASN A 62 10.44 4.34 -29.58
C ASN A 62 9.76 4.82 -28.29
N VAL A 63 8.76 4.09 -27.82
CA VAL A 63 8.09 4.34 -26.54
C VAL A 63 8.50 3.22 -25.60
N GLU A 64 8.99 3.61 -24.43
CA GLU A 64 9.39 2.68 -23.37
C GLU A 64 8.21 1.76 -23.03
N ASP A 65 8.52 0.49 -22.79
CA ASP A 65 7.59 -0.57 -22.39
C ASP A 65 6.43 -0.93 -23.34
N LEU A 66 6.16 -0.20 -24.42
CA LEU A 66 5.08 -0.57 -25.36
C LEU A 66 5.32 -1.93 -26.02
N CYS A 67 6.58 -2.28 -26.27
CA CYS A 67 6.93 -3.60 -26.76
C CYS A 67 8.02 -4.22 -25.89
N TRP A 68 7.83 -5.48 -25.54
CA TRP A 68 8.76 -6.22 -24.70
C TRP A 68 8.99 -7.63 -25.23
N CYS A 69 10.09 -8.23 -24.77
CA CYS A 69 10.49 -9.56 -25.20
C CYS A 69 9.88 -10.63 -24.30
N TRP A 70 8.93 -11.40 -24.83
CA TRP A 70 8.29 -12.51 -24.14
C TRP A 70 8.85 -13.85 -24.59
N ASP A 71 9.17 -14.72 -23.64
CA ASP A 71 9.50 -16.12 -23.92
C ASP A 71 8.21 -16.95 -23.93
N SER A 72 7.85 -17.53 -25.08
CA SER A 72 6.63 -18.31 -25.23
C SER A 72 6.59 -19.61 -24.42
N SER A 73 7.69 -19.99 -23.77
CA SER A 73 7.71 -21.07 -22.78
C SER A 73 7.22 -20.62 -21.39
N LYS A 74 7.16 -19.31 -21.15
CA LYS A 74 6.70 -18.71 -19.91
C LYS A 74 5.28 -18.14 -20.08
N PRO A 75 4.52 -18.01 -18.98
CA PRO A 75 3.27 -17.28 -19.01
C PRO A 75 3.43 -15.86 -19.58
N LYS A 76 2.42 -15.36 -20.32
CA LYS A 76 2.44 -14.06 -20.99
C LYS A 76 2.15 -12.92 -19.99
N TYR A 77 3.02 -12.76 -18.99
CA TYR A 77 2.98 -11.65 -18.02
C TYR A 77 4.23 -10.79 -18.14
N LYS A 78 4.07 -9.46 -18.10
CA LYS A 78 5.19 -8.53 -18.10
C LYS A 78 6.09 -8.79 -16.89
N PRO A 79 7.41 -8.95 -17.05
CA PRO A 79 8.30 -9.21 -15.92
C PRO A 79 8.21 -8.13 -14.84
N ALA A 80 8.30 -8.54 -13.57
CA ALA A 80 8.47 -7.62 -12.46
C ALA A 80 9.86 -6.96 -12.50
N LEU A 81 9.99 -5.80 -11.85
CA LEU A 81 11.31 -5.21 -11.60
C LEU A 81 12.16 -6.18 -10.77
N THR A 82 13.43 -6.32 -11.13
CA THR A 82 14.32 -7.25 -10.45
C THR A 82 15.09 -6.61 -9.30
N SER A 83 15.22 -7.32 -8.18
CA SER A 83 16.12 -6.93 -7.08
C SER A 83 17.59 -7.24 -7.38
N GLY A 84 17.86 -8.07 -8.40
CA GLY A 84 19.20 -8.59 -8.70
C GLY A 84 19.69 -9.66 -7.72
N LEU A 85 18.84 -10.11 -6.80
CA LEU A 85 19.14 -11.23 -5.89
C LEU A 85 18.76 -12.56 -6.56
N GLU A 86 19.31 -13.65 -6.04
CA GLU A 86 18.93 -15.00 -6.47
C GLU A 86 17.71 -15.49 -5.67
N PRO A 87 16.80 -16.27 -6.28
CA PRO A 87 15.67 -16.85 -5.57
C PRO A 87 16.14 -17.90 -4.56
N ALA A 88 15.51 -17.91 -3.39
CA ALA A 88 15.71 -18.90 -2.35
C ALA A 88 14.89 -20.17 -2.59
N LEU A 89 15.23 -21.25 -1.88
CA LEU A 89 14.53 -22.54 -1.96
C LEU A 89 13.38 -22.70 -0.96
N THR A 90 13.40 -21.94 0.13
CA THR A 90 12.40 -22.03 1.20
C THR A 90 11.12 -21.34 0.75
N LYS A 91 9.96 -22.00 0.87
CA LYS A 91 8.69 -21.37 0.48
C LYS A 91 8.34 -20.24 1.46
N PRO A 92 7.75 -19.12 1.00
CA PRO A 92 7.36 -18.01 1.87
C PRO A 92 6.49 -18.41 3.07
N CYS A 93 5.50 -19.28 2.86
CA CYS A 93 4.59 -19.74 3.91
C CYS A 93 5.15 -20.84 4.82
N ASP A 94 6.38 -21.30 4.57
CA ASP A 94 7.15 -22.08 5.56
C ASP A 94 7.90 -21.15 6.54
N ILE A 95 8.14 -19.89 6.14
CA ILE A 95 8.83 -18.87 6.94
C ILE A 95 7.83 -18.10 7.80
N PHE A 96 6.75 -17.61 7.19
CA PHE A 96 5.65 -16.96 7.89
C PHE A 96 4.49 -17.94 7.99
N THR A 97 4.32 -18.56 9.16
CA THR A 97 3.33 -19.63 9.38
C THR A 97 1.96 -19.09 9.78
N GLU A 98 0.93 -19.93 9.73
CA GLU A 98 -0.42 -19.58 10.21
C GLU A 98 -0.41 -19.16 11.69
N GLU A 99 0.37 -19.83 12.54
CA GLU A 99 0.53 -19.44 13.94
C GLU A 99 1.11 -18.02 14.09
N MET A 100 2.04 -17.62 13.20
CA MET A 100 2.57 -16.26 13.17
C MET A 100 1.53 -15.26 12.69
N PHE A 101 0.72 -15.62 11.68
CA PHE A 101 -0.39 -14.81 11.21
C PHE A 101 -1.41 -14.54 12.33
N ASP A 102 -1.83 -15.58 13.05
CA ASP A 102 -2.77 -15.47 14.17
C ASP A 102 -2.21 -14.61 15.33
N LYS A 103 -0.90 -14.60 15.53
CA LYS A 103 -0.25 -13.70 16.51
C LYS A 103 -0.30 -12.24 16.08
N ILE A 104 -0.11 -11.96 14.80
CA ILE A 104 -0.11 -10.58 14.28
C ILE A 104 -1.54 -10.04 14.16
N ALA A 105 -2.49 -10.88 13.74
CA ALA A 105 -3.86 -10.50 13.47
C ALA A 105 -4.88 -11.51 14.02
N PRO A 106 -5.00 -11.62 15.34
CA PRO A 106 -5.88 -12.60 15.99
C PRO A 106 -7.38 -12.37 15.70
N ASN A 107 -7.74 -11.19 15.20
CA ASN A 107 -9.11 -10.81 14.87
C ASN A 107 -9.34 -10.68 13.36
N ALA A 108 -8.43 -11.19 12.53
CA ALA A 108 -8.58 -11.13 11.07
C ALA A 108 -9.94 -11.72 10.65
N VAL A 109 -10.62 -11.04 9.75
CA VAL A 109 -11.94 -11.47 9.24
C VAL A 109 -11.87 -11.77 7.76
N HIS A 110 -12.79 -12.59 7.26
CA HIS A 110 -12.94 -12.80 5.81
C HIS A 110 -13.03 -11.44 5.08
N PRO A 111 -12.28 -11.21 3.99
CA PRO A 111 -11.55 -12.18 3.16
C PRO A 111 -10.09 -12.46 3.55
N TYR A 112 -9.61 -11.96 4.69
CA TYR A 112 -8.21 -12.07 5.09
C TYR A 112 -7.88 -13.42 5.72
N THR A 113 -7.84 -14.48 4.91
CA THR A 113 -7.42 -15.82 5.35
C THR A 113 -5.93 -16.04 5.09
N TYR A 114 -5.27 -16.79 5.97
CA TYR A 114 -3.86 -17.18 5.77
C TYR A 114 -3.69 -18.05 4.52
N GLU A 115 -4.59 -19.01 4.29
CA GLU A 115 -4.64 -19.82 3.07
C GLU A 115 -4.69 -18.95 1.81
N GLY A 116 -5.59 -17.96 1.77
CA GLY A 116 -5.72 -17.05 0.63
C GLY A 116 -4.48 -16.19 0.39
N LEU A 117 -3.73 -15.83 1.44
CA LEU A 117 -2.45 -15.14 1.31
C LEU A 117 -1.42 -16.07 0.65
N CYS A 118 -1.29 -17.30 1.13
CA CYS A 118 -0.34 -18.29 0.63
C CYS A 118 -0.61 -18.71 -0.81
N ASP A 119 -1.86 -19.01 -1.15
CA ASP A 119 -2.28 -19.36 -2.51
C ASP A 119 -1.94 -18.23 -3.49
N THR A 120 -2.14 -16.98 -3.07
CA THR A 120 -1.85 -15.83 -3.91
C THR A 120 -0.36 -15.61 -4.10
N ILE A 121 0.45 -15.83 -3.05
CA ILE A 121 1.91 -15.80 -3.13
C ILE A 121 2.43 -16.89 -4.07
N GLU A 122 1.94 -18.12 -3.94
CA GLU A 122 2.35 -19.24 -4.82
C GLU A 122 2.00 -18.92 -6.28
N MET A 123 0.79 -18.43 -6.53
CA MET A 123 0.35 -17.99 -7.86
C MET A 123 1.26 -16.91 -8.46
N LEU A 124 1.69 -15.90 -7.69
CA LEU A 124 2.62 -14.87 -8.18
C LEU A 124 4.02 -15.44 -8.39
N ASN A 125 4.53 -16.26 -7.46
CA ASN A 125 5.85 -16.87 -7.54
C ASN A 125 5.96 -17.93 -8.64
N GLU A 126 4.86 -18.52 -9.11
CA GLU A 126 4.84 -19.35 -10.32
C GLU A 126 4.94 -18.52 -11.61
N ARG A 127 4.42 -17.29 -11.61
CA ARG A 127 4.32 -16.42 -12.79
C ARG A 127 5.59 -15.63 -13.08
N TYR A 128 6.28 -15.16 -12.05
CA TYR A 128 7.38 -14.20 -12.18
C TYR A 128 8.73 -14.79 -11.79
N ASP A 129 9.80 -14.40 -12.47
CA ASP A 129 11.17 -14.83 -12.10
C ASP A 129 11.62 -14.19 -10.78
N GLU A 130 11.31 -12.90 -10.59
CA GLU A 130 11.42 -12.22 -9.29
C GLU A 130 10.34 -12.74 -8.34
N LYS A 131 10.73 -13.18 -7.14
CA LYS A 131 9.85 -13.93 -6.24
C LYS A 131 9.49 -13.11 -5.00
N ILE A 132 8.21 -12.84 -4.76
CA ILE A 132 7.81 -12.18 -3.52
C ILE A 132 8.14 -13.05 -2.30
N PHE A 133 8.80 -12.46 -1.31
CA PHE A 133 9.27 -13.10 -0.07
C PHE A 133 10.21 -14.30 -0.25
N MET A 134 10.78 -14.50 -1.43
CA MET A 134 11.63 -15.65 -1.75
C MET A 134 12.90 -15.24 -2.50
N MET A 135 13.41 -14.02 -2.27
CA MET A 135 14.66 -13.52 -2.84
C MET A 135 15.74 -13.35 -1.76
N GLY A 136 16.98 -13.64 -2.12
CA GLY A 136 18.14 -13.40 -1.26
C GLY A 136 18.18 -14.28 -0.01
N THR A 137 18.78 -13.75 1.05
CA THR A 137 19.01 -14.49 2.30
C THR A 137 17.71 -14.67 3.11
N LEU A 138 17.67 -15.67 4.00
CA LEU A 138 16.55 -15.85 4.93
C LEU A 138 16.28 -14.59 5.78
N GLN A 139 17.33 -13.84 6.12
CA GLN A 139 17.18 -12.57 6.83
C GLN A 139 16.44 -11.53 5.99
N GLN A 140 16.79 -11.38 4.71
CA GLN A 140 16.10 -10.47 3.79
C GLN A 140 14.63 -10.88 3.61
N GLN A 141 14.34 -12.17 3.44
CA GLN A 141 12.97 -12.67 3.31
C GLN A 141 12.14 -12.36 4.56
N LYS A 142 12.68 -12.61 5.76
CA LYS A 142 11.99 -12.28 7.03
C LYS A 142 11.82 -10.76 7.23
N GLN A 143 12.78 -9.95 6.81
CA GLN A 143 12.68 -8.48 6.86
C GLN A 143 11.63 -7.93 5.90
N GLU A 144 11.56 -8.50 4.69
CA GLU A 144 10.53 -8.17 3.71
C GLU A 144 9.13 -8.47 4.24
N TRP A 145 8.94 -9.67 4.81
CA TRP A 145 7.72 -10.05 5.51
C TRP A 145 7.36 -9.05 6.62
N ALA A 146 8.30 -8.72 7.50
CA ALA A 146 8.04 -7.79 8.59
C ALA A 146 7.58 -6.41 8.10
N ALA A 147 8.17 -5.91 7.01
CA ALA A 147 7.79 -4.64 6.40
C ALA A 147 6.39 -4.68 5.77
N PHE A 148 6.13 -5.70 4.95
CA PHE A 148 4.84 -5.90 4.29
C PHE A 148 3.71 -6.02 5.32
N LEU A 149 3.92 -6.85 6.35
CA LEU A 149 2.96 -7.04 7.43
C LEU A 149 2.77 -5.74 8.22
N GLY A 150 3.85 -5.06 8.62
CA GLY A 150 3.75 -3.78 9.35
C GLY A 150 2.88 -2.74 8.64
N HIS A 151 3.01 -2.62 7.32
CA HIS A 151 2.18 -1.74 6.51
C HIS A 151 0.75 -2.25 6.35
N THR A 152 0.55 -3.47 5.85
CA THR A 152 -0.80 -3.96 5.53
C THR A 152 -1.68 -4.15 6.77
N THR A 153 -1.08 -4.45 7.93
CA THR A 153 -1.78 -4.47 9.22
C THR A 153 -2.27 -3.06 9.61
N HIS A 154 -1.52 -2.00 9.27
CA HIS A 154 -1.97 -0.63 9.46
C HIS A 154 -3.11 -0.26 8.50
N GLU A 155 -2.94 -0.53 7.20
CA GLU A 155 -3.91 -0.17 6.15
C GLU A 155 -5.29 -0.81 6.38
N SER A 156 -5.32 -2.06 6.84
CA SER A 156 -6.54 -2.85 6.96
C SER A 156 -7.09 -2.95 8.39
N ALA A 157 -6.60 -2.10 9.30
CA ALA A 157 -6.94 -2.14 10.72
C ALA A 157 -6.78 -3.55 11.33
N GLN A 158 -5.59 -4.13 11.17
CA GLN A 158 -5.26 -5.50 11.57
C GLN A 158 -6.14 -6.54 10.88
N TYR A 159 -6.34 -6.36 9.57
CA TYR A 159 -7.16 -7.23 8.73
C TYR A 159 -8.61 -7.37 9.21
N THR A 160 -9.19 -6.30 9.77
CA THR A 160 -10.59 -6.23 10.18
C THR A 160 -11.45 -5.34 9.26
N ALA A 161 -10.81 -4.57 8.38
CA ALA A 161 -11.48 -3.62 7.50
C ALA A 161 -11.14 -3.91 6.03
N SER A 162 -12.01 -4.67 5.35
CA SER A 162 -11.86 -4.96 3.91
C SER A 162 -12.29 -3.83 2.98
N ARG A 163 -12.98 -2.82 3.53
CA ARG A 163 -13.50 -1.65 2.82
C ARG A 163 -13.22 -0.38 3.62
N GLU A 164 -13.03 0.72 2.91
CA GLU A 164 -12.86 2.05 3.50
C GLU A 164 -14.05 2.42 4.39
N ALA A 165 -13.74 3.00 5.56
CA ALA A 165 -14.72 3.22 6.59
C ALA A 165 -15.84 4.20 6.18
N LEU A 166 -15.43 5.37 5.69
CA LEU A 166 -16.35 6.46 5.35
C LEU A 166 -17.27 6.09 4.19
N VAL A 167 -16.85 5.17 3.32
CA VAL A 167 -17.62 4.78 2.14
C VAL A 167 -18.51 3.58 2.42
N CYS A 168 -17.95 2.56 3.08
CA CYS A 168 -18.58 1.25 3.17
C CYS A 168 -18.17 0.41 4.39
N ALA A 169 -18.03 1.02 5.58
CA ALA A 169 -17.78 0.25 6.81
C ALA A 169 -18.91 -0.76 7.13
N ARG A 170 -20.15 -0.42 6.80
CA ARG A 170 -21.32 -1.31 6.90
C ARG A 170 -21.92 -1.51 5.52
N THR A 171 -22.08 -2.77 5.13
CA THR A 171 -22.82 -3.13 3.93
C THR A 171 -24.30 -3.36 4.24
N VAL A 172 -25.15 -3.09 3.26
CA VAL A 172 -26.55 -3.50 3.27
C VAL A 172 -26.71 -4.62 2.24
N GLU A 173 -26.99 -5.83 2.72
CA GLU A 173 -27.30 -6.97 1.84
C GLU A 173 -28.79 -6.98 1.52
N LYS A 174 -29.13 -7.01 0.22
CA LYS A 174 -30.48 -7.28 -0.28
C LYS A 174 -30.40 -8.35 -1.36
N ASN A 175 -31.55 -8.89 -1.77
CA ASN A 175 -31.64 -9.87 -2.87
C ASN A 175 -30.97 -9.41 -4.18
N ALA A 176 -30.69 -8.12 -4.33
CA ALA A 176 -30.02 -7.51 -5.48
C ALA A 176 -28.48 -7.36 -5.33
N GLY A 177 -27.90 -7.70 -4.17
CA GLY A 177 -26.46 -7.63 -3.90
C GLY A 177 -26.09 -6.83 -2.64
N THR A 178 -24.80 -6.51 -2.55
CA THR A 178 -24.16 -5.70 -1.51
C THR A 178 -24.21 -4.22 -1.87
N PHE A 179 -24.57 -3.36 -0.91
CA PHE A 179 -24.66 -1.91 -1.11
C PHE A 179 -23.94 -1.12 -0.01
N CYS A 180 -23.41 0.04 -0.37
CA CYS A 180 -22.61 0.91 0.50
C CYS A 180 -23.29 2.26 0.73
N LYS A 181 -23.04 2.89 1.88
CA LYS A 181 -23.58 4.21 2.23
C LYS A 181 -22.43 5.22 2.38
N PRO A 182 -22.04 5.93 1.30
CA PRO A 182 -20.93 6.87 1.35
C PRO A 182 -21.22 8.03 2.31
N CYS A 183 -20.21 8.44 3.08
CA CYS A 183 -20.38 9.36 4.19
C CYS A 183 -19.33 10.46 4.24
N ASP A 184 -19.75 11.66 4.64
CA ASP A 184 -18.84 12.68 5.13
C ASP A 184 -18.39 12.36 6.56
N ASN A 185 -17.17 12.74 6.92
CA ASN A 185 -16.63 12.50 8.25
C ASN A 185 -17.47 13.12 9.37
N ASN A 186 -18.12 14.26 9.15
CA ASN A 186 -18.95 14.92 10.17
C ASN A 186 -20.27 14.19 10.44
N ASN A 187 -20.71 13.32 9.52
CA ASN A 187 -21.95 12.56 9.62
C ASN A 187 -21.71 11.07 9.90
N PHE A 188 -20.46 10.68 10.07
CA PHE A 188 -20.07 9.29 10.32
C PHE A 188 -20.04 9.01 11.83
N ASP A 189 -20.93 8.13 12.27
CA ASP A 189 -20.87 7.58 13.62
C ASP A 189 -19.72 6.57 13.67
N TRP A 190 -18.62 6.96 14.31
CA TRP A 190 -17.42 6.12 14.43
C TRP A 190 -17.57 4.94 15.37
N GLU A 191 -18.45 5.03 16.37
CA GLU A 191 -18.71 3.95 17.31
C GLU A 191 -19.53 2.86 16.63
N ASN A 192 -20.61 3.24 15.96
CA ASN A 192 -21.44 2.30 15.25
C ASN A 192 -20.92 2.00 13.85
N ARG A 193 -20.01 2.77 13.28
CA ARG A 193 -19.53 2.64 11.89
C ARG A 193 -20.68 2.80 10.88
N TYR A 194 -21.57 3.76 11.14
CA TYR A 194 -22.77 4.01 10.33
C TYR A 194 -22.83 5.46 9.88
N CYS A 195 -23.28 5.66 8.65
CA CYS A 195 -23.51 6.99 8.11
C CYS A 195 -24.95 7.42 8.34
N GLU A 196 -25.17 8.54 9.04
CA GLU A 196 -26.53 9.06 9.21
C GLU A 196 -27.09 9.60 7.89
N VAL A 197 -26.31 10.46 7.22
CA VAL A 197 -26.69 11.15 5.97
C VAL A 197 -25.73 10.78 4.86
N SER A 198 -26.24 10.07 3.85
CA SER A 198 -25.43 9.63 2.71
C SER A 198 -25.01 10.80 1.82
N LEU A 199 -23.79 10.73 1.28
CA LEU A 199 -23.25 11.69 0.31
C LEU A 199 -24.00 11.68 -1.02
N VAL A 200 -24.69 10.59 -1.39
CA VAL A 200 -25.50 10.51 -2.63
C VAL A 200 -26.97 10.85 -2.41
N ALA A 201 -27.38 11.18 -1.18
CA ALA A 201 -28.76 11.56 -0.91
C ALA A 201 -29.13 12.88 -1.62
N ASN A 202 -30.42 13.09 -1.86
CA ASN A 202 -30.96 14.34 -2.44
C ASN A 202 -30.38 14.67 -3.83
N GLY A 203 -30.15 13.65 -4.67
CA GLY A 203 -29.68 13.83 -6.04
C GLY A 203 -28.21 14.29 -6.16
N GLN A 204 -27.41 14.09 -5.10
CA GLN A 204 -25.97 14.31 -5.15
C GLN A 204 -25.25 13.10 -5.77
N PHE A 205 -24.00 13.33 -6.18
CA PHE A 205 -23.15 12.31 -6.80
C PHE A 205 -21.93 12.03 -5.92
N TYR A 206 -21.49 10.77 -5.92
CA TYR A 206 -20.21 10.38 -5.36
C TYR A 206 -19.21 10.18 -6.50
N GLU A 207 -18.07 10.87 -6.42
CA GLU A 207 -17.06 10.87 -7.49
C GLU A 207 -15.62 10.66 -6.97
N ASP A 208 -15.46 10.41 -5.67
CA ASP A 208 -14.13 10.22 -5.10
C ASP A 208 -13.48 8.94 -5.66
N TYR A 209 -12.15 8.97 -5.75
CA TYR A 209 -11.32 7.91 -6.32
C TYR A 209 -11.58 7.63 -7.81
N CYS A 210 -12.09 8.61 -8.54
CA CYS A 210 -12.30 8.55 -9.99
C CYS A 210 -11.53 9.66 -10.70
N ASP A 211 -10.39 9.30 -11.32
CA ASP A 211 -9.77 10.17 -12.33
C ASP A 211 -10.42 9.90 -13.69
N LYS A 212 -11.36 10.78 -14.06
CA LYS A 212 -12.14 10.71 -15.30
C LYS A 212 -11.31 10.89 -16.57
N ILE A 213 -10.09 11.41 -16.46
CA ILE A 213 -9.18 11.61 -17.60
C ILE A 213 -8.44 10.30 -17.90
N VAL A 214 -8.19 9.49 -16.87
CA VAL A 214 -7.44 8.25 -16.97
C VAL A 214 -8.38 7.10 -17.33
N THR A 215 -8.43 6.76 -18.61
CA THR A 215 -9.27 5.68 -19.17
C THR A 215 -8.42 4.48 -19.59
N PRO A 216 -9.03 3.36 -20.03
CA PRO A 216 -8.27 2.18 -20.40
C PRO A 216 -7.25 2.49 -21.51
N PRO A 217 -6.06 1.90 -21.44
CA PRO A 217 -5.64 0.85 -20.49
C PRO A 217 -5.05 1.39 -19.16
N TYR A 218 -4.98 2.71 -18.96
CA TYR A 218 -4.34 3.31 -17.79
C TYR A 218 -5.25 3.46 -16.56
N GLY A 219 -6.57 3.41 -16.75
CA GLY A 219 -7.55 3.42 -15.67
C GLY A 219 -8.87 2.82 -16.07
N CYS A 220 -9.63 2.31 -15.10
CA CYS A 220 -11.01 1.90 -15.33
C CYS A 220 -11.85 3.12 -15.70
N VAL A 221 -12.84 2.94 -16.59
CA VAL A 221 -13.84 3.97 -16.84
C VAL A 221 -14.64 4.18 -15.55
N CYS A 222 -14.77 5.43 -15.13
CA CYS A 222 -15.49 5.80 -13.92
C CYS A 222 -16.24 7.12 -14.15
N GLY A 223 -17.21 7.44 -13.30
CA GLY A 223 -18.01 8.65 -13.42
C GLY A 223 -18.88 8.91 -12.20
N PRO A 224 -19.77 9.93 -12.27
CA PRO A 224 -20.66 10.26 -11.18
C PRO A 224 -21.52 9.05 -10.80
N THR A 225 -21.43 8.64 -9.53
CA THR A 225 -22.25 7.54 -9.01
C THR A 225 -23.41 8.11 -8.20
N THR A 226 -24.64 7.75 -8.55
CA THR A 226 -25.85 8.11 -7.80
C THR A 226 -26.27 7.00 -6.85
N GLU A 227 -27.23 7.30 -5.99
CA GLU A 227 -27.96 6.27 -5.27
C GLU A 227 -28.63 5.27 -6.24
N VAL A 228 -28.87 4.06 -5.75
CA VAL A 228 -29.61 3.02 -6.49
C VAL A 228 -31.06 3.48 -6.66
N ASP A 229 -31.58 3.38 -7.89
CA ASP A 229 -32.96 3.73 -8.23
C ASP A 229 -33.97 2.70 -7.69
N SER A 230 -34.12 2.69 -6.37
CA SER A 230 -35.05 1.84 -5.61
C SER A 230 -35.32 2.45 -4.24
N GLU A 231 -36.60 2.64 -3.89
CA GLU A 231 -37.00 3.23 -2.60
C GLU A 231 -36.39 2.49 -1.39
N ASN A 232 -36.23 1.16 -1.47
CA ASN A 232 -35.68 0.34 -0.39
C ASN A 232 -34.15 0.42 -0.26
N LEU A 233 -33.49 1.14 -1.17
CA LEU A 233 -32.04 1.31 -1.24
C LEU A 233 -31.63 2.80 -1.34
N SER A 234 -32.52 3.73 -0.99
CA SER A 234 -32.21 5.16 -1.02
C SER A 234 -31.00 5.50 -0.14
N GLY A 235 -30.14 6.37 -0.66
CA GLY A 235 -28.86 6.77 -0.08
C GLY A 235 -27.76 5.72 -0.21
N LEU A 236 -27.99 4.60 -0.89
CA LEU A 236 -26.98 3.55 -1.07
C LEU A 236 -26.46 3.52 -2.51
N ILE A 237 -25.19 3.20 -2.67
CA ILE A 237 -24.54 3.00 -3.96
C ILE A 237 -24.20 1.52 -4.17
N ASN A 238 -24.10 1.11 -5.44
CA ASN A 238 -23.46 -0.16 -5.78
C ASN A 238 -21.93 -0.01 -5.62
N PRO A 239 -21.26 -0.79 -4.76
CA PRO A 239 -19.81 -0.71 -4.59
C PRO A 239 -19.04 -0.97 -5.89
N ASN A 240 -19.59 -1.73 -6.82
CA ASN A 240 -18.94 -2.01 -8.10
C ASN A 240 -18.87 -0.79 -9.05
N ALA A 241 -19.47 0.34 -8.69
CA ALA A 241 -19.38 1.58 -9.46
C ALA A 241 -18.23 2.51 -9.02
N VAL A 242 -17.54 2.19 -7.90
CA VAL A 242 -16.60 3.10 -7.24
C VAL A 242 -15.30 2.41 -6.80
N PHE A 243 -14.19 3.15 -6.87
CA PHE A 243 -12.83 2.65 -6.68
C PHE A 243 -12.18 3.13 -5.37
N PHE A 244 -12.97 3.20 -4.29
CA PHE A 244 -12.49 3.52 -2.95
C PHE A 244 -11.60 2.42 -2.35
N GLY A 245 -10.97 2.69 -1.20
CA GLY A 245 -10.02 1.78 -0.56
C GLY A 245 -10.60 0.40 -0.22
N ARG A 246 -9.94 -0.66 -0.71
CA ARG A 246 -10.29 -2.07 -0.38
C ARG A 246 -9.06 -2.96 -0.16
N GLY A 247 -9.27 -4.09 0.52
CA GLY A 247 -8.25 -5.13 0.67
C GLY A 247 -7.13 -4.75 1.62
N ALA A 248 -6.03 -5.52 1.61
CA ALA A 248 -5.01 -5.46 2.66
C ALA A 248 -4.12 -4.21 2.59
N ILE A 249 -4.11 -3.50 1.45
CA ILE A 249 -3.37 -2.24 1.25
C ILE A 249 -4.30 -1.03 1.03
N GLN A 250 -5.62 -1.20 1.22
CA GLN A 250 -6.63 -0.18 0.87
C GLN A 250 -6.46 0.37 -0.56
N LEU A 251 -6.38 -0.53 -1.55
CA LEU A 251 -6.22 -0.17 -2.96
C LEU A 251 -7.30 0.85 -3.37
N SER A 252 -6.85 2.01 -3.85
CA SER A 252 -7.72 3.12 -4.24
C SER A 252 -7.42 3.61 -5.66
N TRP A 253 -8.34 4.39 -6.25
CA TRP A 253 -8.31 4.94 -7.61
C TRP A 253 -8.51 3.95 -8.75
N ASN A 254 -9.34 4.36 -9.72
CA ASN A 254 -9.62 3.63 -10.96
C ASN A 254 -8.36 3.21 -11.75
N SER A 255 -7.27 3.98 -11.64
CA SER A 255 -5.99 3.66 -12.27
C SER A 255 -5.24 2.49 -11.63
N ASN A 256 -5.34 2.30 -10.31
CA ASN A 256 -4.69 1.17 -9.64
C ASN A 256 -5.49 -0.11 -9.79
N TYR A 257 -6.83 -0.04 -9.78
CA TYR A 257 -7.69 -1.20 -9.99
C TYR A 257 -7.44 -1.87 -11.34
N ILE A 258 -7.31 -1.12 -12.44
CA ILE A 258 -7.02 -1.71 -13.76
C ILE A 258 -5.62 -2.35 -13.77
N LYS A 259 -4.61 -1.69 -13.19
CA LYS A 259 -3.23 -2.19 -13.14
C LYS A 259 -3.11 -3.47 -12.31
N ALA A 260 -3.80 -3.53 -11.17
CA ALA A 260 -3.89 -4.74 -10.37
C ALA A 260 -4.63 -5.86 -11.13
N SER A 261 -5.68 -5.52 -11.89
CA SER A 261 -6.43 -6.50 -12.68
C SER A 261 -5.57 -7.18 -13.73
N TYR A 262 -4.67 -6.45 -14.40
CA TYR A 262 -3.73 -7.02 -15.38
C TYR A 262 -2.81 -8.10 -14.80
N VAL A 263 -2.49 -8.02 -13.50
CA VAL A 263 -1.60 -8.97 -12.83
C VAL A 263 -2.40 -10.11 -12.19
N LEU A 264 -3.55 -9.82 -11.57
CA LEU A 264 -4.25 -10.75 -10.69
C LEU A 264 -5.38 -11.52 -11.38
N ALA A 265 -5.95 -10.96 -12.44
CA ALA A 265 -7.10 -11.52 -13.13
C ALA A 265 -6.75 -12.03 -14.53
N GLU A 266 -7.69 -12.77 -15.12
CA GLU A 266 -7.57 -13.23 -16.51
C GLU A 266 -7.79 -12.08 -17.51
N SER A 267 -8.53 -11.05 -17.10
CA SER A 267 -8.83 -9.86 -17.88
C SER A 267 -8.63 -8.60 -17.04
N ALA A 268 -8.10 -7.55 -17.68
CA ALA A 268 -7.98 -6.20 -17.13
C ALA A 268 -9.33 -5.62 -16.65
N ASP A 269 -10.42 -6.07 -17.27
CA ASP A 269 -11.77 -5.58 -17.00
C ASP A 269 -12.35 -6.12 -15.68
N THR A 270 -11.77 -7.19 -15.13
CA THR A 270 -12.31 -7.90 -13.96
C THR A 270 -12.48 -6.96 -12.76
N LEU A 271 -11.41 -6.28 -12.35
CA LEU A 271 -11.50 -5.34 -11.22
C LEU A 271 -12.04 -3.96 -11.62
N CYS A 272 -12.22 -3.69 -12.93
CA CYS A 272 -12.92 -2.50 -13.38
C CYS A 272 -14.44 -2.63 -13.27
N THR A 273 -14.98 -3.82 -13.56
CA THR A 273 -16.42 -4.09 -13.49
C THR A 273 -16.85 -4.66 -12.15
N GLN A 274 -15.93 -5.30 -11.41
CA GLN A 274 -16.20 -5.92 -10.12
C GLN A 274 -15.13 -5.56 -9.07
N PRO A 275 -14.90 -4.26 -8.78
CA PRO A 275 -13.89 -3.84 -7.80
C PRO A 275 -14.19 -4.36 -6.38
N ASP A 276 -15.44 -4.71 -6.05
CA ASP A 276 -15.78 -5.22 -4.73
C ASP A 276 -15.20 -6.63 -4.44
N LEU A 277 -14.73 -7.34 -5.47
CA LEU A 277 -13.97 -8.59 -5.30
C LEU A 277 -12.75 -8.40 -4.38
N VAL A 278 -12.13 -7.21 -4.39
CA VAL A 278 -11.00 -6.87 -3.51
C VAL A 278 -11.39 -6.91 -2.02
N ALA A 279 -12.67 -6.76 -1.71
CA ALA A 279 -13.20 -6.80 -0.35
C ALA A 279 -13.93 -8.10 0.02
N THR A 280 -14.14 -9.02 -0.92
CA THR A 280 -14.90 -10.27 -0.71
C THR A 280 -14.12 -11.54 -1.02
N GLU A 281 -13.08 -11.49 -1.83
CA GLU A 281 -12.33 -12.67 -2.27
C GLU A 281 -10.89 -12.62 -1.75
N PRO A 282 -10.42 -13.67 -1.02
CA PRO A 282 -9.06 -13.69 -0.46
C PRO A 282 -7.97 -13.44 -1.51
N LYS A 283 -8.11 -14.02 -2.71
CA LYS A 283 -7.20 -13.83 -3.84
C LYS A 283 -6.97 -12.35 -4.17
N TYR A 284 -8.03 -11.54 -4.20
CA TYR A 284 -7.92 -10.13 -4.58
C TYR A 284 -7.62 -9.24 -3.38
N ALA A 285 -8.12 -9.57 -2.19
CA ALA A 285 -7.82 -8.85 -0.96
C ALA A 285 -6.32 -8.87 -0.63
N TRP A 286 -5.67 -10.03 -0.77
CA TRP A 286 -4.21 -10.17 -0.64
C TRP A 286 -3.48 -9.78 -1.91
N GLY A 287 -3.99 -10.22 -3.07
CA GLY A 287 -3.34 -10.01 -4.36
C GLY A 287 -3.10 -8.55 -4.68
N THR A 288 -4.02 -7.65 -4.33
CA THR A 288 -3.83 -6.22 -4.56
C THR A 288 -2.72 -5.61 -3.70
N ALA A 289 -2.54 -6.09 -2.46
CA ALA A 289 -1.42 -5.69 -1.62
C ALA A 289 -0.08 -6.23 -2.13
N LEU A 290 -0.05 -7.51 -2.55
CA LEU A 290 1.14 -8.14 -3.13
C LEU A 290 1.50 -7.49 -4.48
N TRP A 291 0.50 -7.17 -5.30
CA TRP A 291 0.66 -6.43 -6.54
C TRP A 291 1.27 -5.05 -6.27
N PHE A 292 0.71 -4.29 -5.33
CA PHE A 292 1.25 -2.96 -5.00
C PHE A 292 2.71 -3.08 -4.56
N TRP A 293 3.01 -4.06 -3.71
CA TRP A 293 4.34 -4.32 -3.18
C TRP A 293 5.39 -4.61 -4.26
N MET A 294 5.03 -5.41 -5.27
CA MET A 294 5.94 -5.82 -6.35
C MET A 294 5.95 -4.93 -7.60
N PHE A 295 4.87 -4.21 -7.89
CA PHE A 295 4.69 -3.57 -9.20
C PHE A 295 4.45 -2.06 -9.12
N SER A 296 4.04 -1.54 -7.97
CA SER A 296 3.84 -0.09 -7.83
C SER A 296 5.17 0.62 -7.68
N THR A 297 5.38 1.67 -8.48
CA THR A 297 6.55 2.52 -8.42
C THR A 297 6.15 3.92 -7.91
N PRO A 298 7.01 4.61 -7.15
CA PRO A 298 6.69 5.92 -6.60
C PRO A 298 6.52 7.02 -7.67
N SER A 299 7.04 6.83 -8.88
CA SER A 299 6.84 7.72 -10.03
C SER A 299 7.14 7.00 -11.35
N PRO A 300 6.58 7.46 -12.49
CA PRO A 300 6.89 6.91 -13.80
C PRO A 300 8.40 6.90 -14.08
N GLY A 301 8.94 5.76 -14.48
CA GLY A 301 10.36 5.57 -14.79
C GLY A 301 11.27 5.30 -13.58
N GLU A 302 10.76 5.32 -12.34
CA GLU A 302 11.54 4.84 -11.19
C GLU A 302 11.64 3.30 -11.19
N GLN A 303 12.87 2.78 -11.20
CA GLN A 303 13.15 1.34 -11.20
C GLN A 303 13.20 0.77 -9.77
N THR A 304 12.19 1.07 -8.97
CA THR A 304 12.08 0.56 -7.60
C THR A 304 10.63 0.46 -7.14
N ASN A 305 10.38 -0.42 -6.18
CA ASN A 305 9.09 -0.70 -5.57
C ASN A 305 9.32 -1.09 -4.09
N CYS A 306 8.25 -1.37 -3.35
CA CYS A 306 8.40 -1.74 -1.94
C CYS A 306 9.19 -3.05 -1.74
N HIS A 307 8.99 -4.04 -2.61
CA HIS A 307 9.73 -5.31 -2.61
C HIS A 307 11.25 -5.08 -2.62
N ILE A 308 11.74 -4.31 -3.60
CA ILE A 308 13.17 -3.97 -3.74
C ILE A 308 13.65 -3.18 -2.52
N LYS A 309 12.88 -2.18 -2.06
CA LYS A 309 13.28 -1.34 -0.91
C LYS A 309 13.35 -2.10 0.41
N ALA A 310 12.47 -3.08 0.60
CA ALA A 310 12.54 -3.95 1.76
C ALA A 310 13.73 -4.92 1.69
N LEU A 311 14.05 -5.47 0.50
CA LEU A 311 15.23 -6.31 0.30
C LEU A 311 16.56 -5.53 0.46
N GLU A 312 16.55 -4.23 0.18
CA GLU A 312 17.63 -3.28 0.45
C GLU A 312 17.72 -2.88 1.94
N GLY A 313 16.75 -3.28 2.78
CA GLY A 313 16.77 -3.02 4.21
C GLY A 313 16.22 -1.65 4.62
N SER A 314 15.29 -1.06 3.86
CA SER A 314 14.76 0.29 4.11
C SER A 314 13.23 0.34 4.27
N PHE A 315 12.75 0.42 5.52
CA PHE A 315 11.32 0.57 5.85
C PHE A 315 10.81 1.99 5.58
N GLY A 316 11.66 3.01 5.74
CA GLY A 316 11.25 4.38 5.39
C GLY A 316 10.97 4.54 3.89
N SER A 317 11.73 3.85 3.04
CA SER A 317 11.51 3.88 1.60
C SER A 317 10.22 3.15 1.19
N THR A 318 9.86 2.05 1.84
CA THR A 318 8.57 1.39 1.61
C THR A 318 7.41 2.27 2.05
N LEU A 319 7.53 2.97 3.19
CA LEU A 319 6.54 3.96 3.62
C LEU A 319 6.41 5.11 2.61
N ARG A 320 7.52 5.65 2.10
CA ARG A 320 7.47 6.72 1.10
C ARG A 320 6.72 6.28 -0.16
N ILE A 321 6.90 5.04 -0.60
CA ILE A 321 6.21 4.50 -1.78
C ILE A 321 4.71 4.33 -1.50
N ILE A 322 4.35 3.86 -0.31
CA ILE A 322 2.93 3.64 0.07
C ILE A 322 2.20 4.97 0.30
N ASN A 323 2.76 5.88 1.08
CA ASN A 323 2.06 7.11 1.48
C ASN A 323 2.98 8.30 1.75
N GLY A 324 4.09 8.43 1.00
CA GLY A 324 5.08 9.46 1.24
C GLY A 324 4.54 10.89 1.16
N GLY A 325 3.53 11.15 0.33
CA GLY A 325 2.91 12.48 0.21
C GLY A 325 2.17 12.97 1.46
N LEU A 326 1.79 12.05 2.36
CA LEU A 326 1.01 12.35 3.56
C LEU A 326 1.74 12.01 4.86
N GLU A 327 2.67 11.05 4.82
CA GLU A 327 3.37 10.53 5.99
C GLU A 327 4.89 10.82 6.01
N CYS A 328 5.46 11.40 4.93
CA CYS A 328 6.90 11.70 4.85
C CYS A 328 7.17 13.17 4.42
N PRO A 329 7.80 14.01 5.27
CA PRO A 329 8.24 13.71 6.63
C PRO A 329 7.05 13.59 7.61
N PRO A 330 7.16 12.78 8.68
CA PRO A 330 6.15 12.73 9.72
C PRO A 330 6.01 14.07 10.45
N ASP A 331 4.79 14.62 10.46
CA ASP A 331 4.44 15.77 11.29
C ASP A 331 3.73 15.28 12.56
N ALA A 332 4.36 15.46 13.72
CA ALA A 332 3.80 15.08 15.02
C ALA A 332 2.51 15.83 15.39
N TYR A 333 2.20 16.94 14.73
CA TYR A 333 0.97 17.71 14.90
C TYR A 333 0.04 17.60 13.69
N GLY A 334 0.47 16.87 12.66
CA GLY A 334 -0.25 16.69 11.42
C GLY A 334 -1.40 15.70 11.56
N TYR A 335 -2.28 15.69 10.56
CA TYR A 335 -3.43 14.79 10.50
C TYR A 335 -3.02 13.30 10.53
N HIS A 336 -1.86 12.96 9.97
CA HIS A 336 -1.36 11.57 9.86
C HIS A 336 -0.42 11.15 10.99
N ALA A 337 -0.24 11.95 12.06
CA ALA A 337 0.66 11.61 13.16
C ALA A 337 0.32 10.24 13.80
N GLU A 338 -0.97 10.00 14.04
CA GLU A 338 -1.45 8.73 14.62
C GLU A 338 -1.30 7.55 13.66
N ALA A 339 -1.39 7.80 12.36
CA ALA A 339 -1.19 6.78 11.33
C ALA A 339 0.26 6.28 11.34
N VAL A 340 1.23 7.21 11.34
CA VAL A 340 2.66 6.89 11.42
C VAL A 340 2.98 6.10 12.69
N VAL A 341 2.46 6.52 13.86
CA VAL A 341 2.62 5.80 15.12
C VAL A 341 2.07 4.37 15.02
N THR A 342 0.85 4.22 14.51
CA THR A 342 0.20 2.91 14.38
C THR A 342 0.99 1.99 13.45
N ARG A 343 1.49 2.51 12.34
CA ARG A 343 2.34 1.78 11.39
C ARG A 343 3.65 1.32 12.01
N LEU A 344 4.32 2.18 12.78
CA LEU A 344 5.54 1.83 13.51
C LEU A 344 5.29 0.73 14.55
N ARG A 345 4.17 0.77 15.28
CA ARG A 345 3.78 -0.28 16.24
C ARG A 345 3.61 -1.62 15.55
N TYR A 346 2.82 -1.67 14.47
CA TYR A 346 2.62 -2.93 13.73
C TYR A 346 3.91 -3.44 13.11
N TYR A 347 4.79 -2.55 12.66
CA TYR A 347 6.11 -2.96 12.18
C TYR A 347 6.95 -3.63 13.27
N CYS A 348 6.99 -3.09 14.49
CA CYS A 348 7.69 -3.72 15.62
C CYS A 348 7.08 -5.07 16.02
N ILE A 349 5.75 -5.21 16.00
CA ILE A 349 5.07 -6.49 16.23
C ILE A 349 5.52 -7.49 15.16
N ALA A 350 5.42 -7.13 13.88
CA ALA A 350 5.79 -8.00 12.77
C ALA A 350 7.27 -8.40 12.83
N ALA A 351 8.18 -7.45 13.11
CA ALA A 351 9.60 -7.75 13.26
C ALA A 351 9.90 -8.70 14.42
N THR A 352 9.17 -8.58 15.53
CA THR A 352 9.28 -9.51 16.68
C THR A 352 8.84 -10.91 16.28
N VAL A 353 7.68 -11.04 15.62
CA VAL A 353 7.13 -12.34 15.19
C VAL A 353 8.00 -13.01 14.14
N MET A 354 8.55 -12.23 13.20
CA MET A 354 9.47 -12.73 12.18
C MET A 354 10.89 -12.96 12.71
N GLU A 355 11.17 -12.56 13.96
CA GLU A 355 12.47 -12.68 14.63
C GLU A 355 13.59 -11.96 13.88
N VAL A 356 13.34 -10.71 13.47
CA VAL A 356 14.29 -9.86 12.76
C VAL A 356 14.48 -8.52 13.45
N ARG A 357 15.66 -7.93 13.21
CA ARG A 357 15.90 -6.52 13.55
C ARG A 357 15.13 -5.61 12.61
N LEU A 358 14.72 -4.46 13.13
CA LEU A 358 14.17 -3.38 12.31
C LEU A 358 15.19 -2.97 11.24
N MET A 359 14.65 -2.75 10.05
CA MET A 359 15.30 -2.12 8.91
C MET A 359 15.54 -0.64 9.19
N ASP A 360 16.31 0.01 8.34
CA ASP A 360 16.51 1.45 8.47
C ASP A 360 15.23 2.23 8.14
N PHE A 361 15.17 3.46 8.64
CA PHE A 361 14.10 4.40 8.35
C PHE A 361 14.49 5.40 7.24
N ASN A 362 15.54 5.11 6.45
CA ASN A 362 15.96 5.96 5.35
C ASN A 362 14.86 6.02 4.28
N GLY A 363 14.85 7.08 3.48
CA GLY A 363 13.82 7.30 2.46
C GLY A 363 12.54 7.96 2.96
N CYS A 364 12.34 8.10 4.28
CA CYS A 364 11.29 8.94 4.87
C CYS A 364 11.93 9.84 5.94
N GLU A 365 12.22 11.09 5.56
CA GLU A 365 12.90 12.05 6.46
C GLU A 365 12.12 12.22 7.77
N GLY A 366 12.82 12.18 8.92
CA GLY A 366 12.20 12.32 10.24
C GLY A 366 11.51 11.06 10.79
N LEU A 367 11.43 9.95 10.04
CA LEU A 367 10.79 8.72 10.53
C LEU A 367 11.53 8.09 11.72
N GLY A 368 12.86 8.13 11.74
CA GLY A 368 13.64 7.71 12.89
C GLY A 368 13.36 8.54 14.16
N ASP A 369 13.22 9.85 14.01
CA ASP A 369 12.86 10.73 15.13
C ASP A 369 11.43 10.48 15.62
N ALA A 370 10.51 10.16 14.71
CA ALA A 370 9.15 9.77 15.04
C ALA A 370 9.12 8.44 15.82
N PHE A 371 9.90 7.45 15.40
CA PHE A 371 10.09 6.18 16.11
C PHE A 371 10.64 6.40 17.52
N ASP A 372 11.75 7.13 17.64
CA ASP A 372 12.38 7.48 18.91
C ASP A 372 11.41 8.16 19.87
N ARG A 373 10.65 9.13 19.36
CA ARG A 373 9.63 9.84 20.13
C ARG A 373 8.53 8.89 20.58
N CYS A 374 8.04 8.03 19.69
CA CYS A 374 6.97 7.08 20.00
C CYS A 374 7.37 6.10 21.11
N VAL A 375 8.62 5.62 21.09
CA VAL A 375 9.17 4.76 22.15
C VAL A 375 9.32 5.54 23.46
N LYS A 376 9.98 6.71 23.43
CA LYS A 376 10.27 7.51 24.64
C LYS A 376 9.02 7.97 25.37
N THR A 377 7.93 8.22 24.64
CA THR A 377 6.63 8.62 25.19
C THR A 377 5.78 7.44 25.64
N GLY A 378 6.16 6.21 25.29
CA GLY A 378 5.41 5.00 25.64
C GLY A 378 4.24 4.69 24.70
N PHE A 379 4.08 5.42 23.58
CA PHE A 379 3.04 5.15 22.59
C PHE A 379 3.34 3.93 21.71
N CYS A 380 4.61 3.55 21.58
CA CYS A 380 5.04 2.34 20.89
C CYS A 380 5.66 1.32 21.85
N PRO A 381 4.91 0.77 22.82
CA PRO A 381 5.46 -0.17 23.79
C PRO A 381 6.00 -1.46 23.14
N GLU A 382 5.46 -1.85 21.99
CA GLU A 382 5.89 -3.02 21.22
C GLU A 382 7.29 -2.81 20.59
N CYS A 383 7.73 -1.56 20.46
CA CYS A 383 9.02 -1.21 19.90
C CYS A 383 10.14 -1.12 20.96
N ASN A 384 9.82 -1.26 22.25
CA ASN A 384 10.80 -1.10 23.33
C ASN A 384 11.99 -2.07 23.21
N ASP A 385 11.75 -3.31 22.79
CA ASP A 385 12.82 -4.33 22.65
C ASP A 385 13.72 -4.06 21.44
N HIS A 386 13.22 -3.26 20.48
CA HIS A 386 13.93 -2.88 19.26
C HIS A 386 14.71 -1.57 19.40
N HIS A 387 14.39 -0.75 20.40
CA HIS A 387 15.01 0.55 20.60
C HIS A 387 16.38 0.43 21.28
N GLY A 388 17.43 0.94 20.60
CA GLY A 388 18.79 1.01 21.16
C GLY A 388 19.53 -0.32 21.28
N ASN A 389 19.02 -1.41 20.68
CA ASN A 389 19.59 -2.75 20.81
C ASN A 389 20.23 -3.22 19.49
N PRO A 390 21.56 -3.09 19.31
CA PRO A 390 22.25 -3.50 18.08
C PRO A 390 22.37 -5.03 17.93
N THR A 391 22.09 -5.81 18.98
CA THR A 391 22.33 -7.26 19.06
C THR A 391 21.05 -8.04 19.33
N MET A 392 20.20 -8.20 18.33
CA MET A 392 19.43 -9.44 18.23
C MET A 392 20.26 -10.39 17.37
N GLU A 393 20.96 -11.32 18.03
CA GLU A 393 21.35 -12.56 17.37
C GLU A 393 20.08 -13.39 17.11
N PRO A 394 20.02 -14.17 16.01
CA PRO A 394 18.84 -14.91 15.57
C PRO A 394 18.25 -15.93 16.57
N SER A 395 18.88 -16.18 17.71
CA SER A 395 18.50 -17.22 18.67
C SER A 395 17.81 -16.71 19.94
N LEU A 396 17.65 -15.39 20.11
CA LEU A 396 17.10 -14.78 21.33
C LEU A 396 16.01 -13.74 21.04
N ALA A 397 15.14 -14.01 20.06
CA ALA A 397 13.91 -13.23 19.93
C ALA A 397 13.12 -13.31 21.26
N PRO A 398 12.72 -12.17 21.86
CA PRO A 398 11.89 -12.16 23.06
C PRO A 398 10.58 -12.89 22.78
N ALA A 399 10.03 -13.54 23.80
CA ALA A 399 8.80 -14.31 23.68
C ALA A 399 7.70 -13.43 23.03
N PRO A 400 6.96 -13.96 22.03
CA PRO A 400 5.92 -13.20 21.36
C PRO A 400 4.91 -12.69 22.39
N ARG A 401 4.83 -11.37 22.54
CA ARG A 401 3.79 -10.73 23.34
C ARG A 401 2.53 -10.67 22.48
N MET A 402 1.38 -11.08 23.03
CA MET A 402 0.11 -10.85 22.34
C MET A 402 -0.01 -9.36 22.01
N PRO A 403 -0.54 -8.99 20.82
CA PRO A 403 -0.78 -7.61 20.48
C PRO A 403 -1.56 -6.94 21.59
N THR A 404 -1.04 -5.84 22.12
CA THR A 404 -1.77 -5.03 23.08
C THR A 404 -3.07 -4.59 22.42
N PRO A 405 -4.25 -4.84 23.01
CA PRO A 405 -5.50 -4.32 22.47
C PRO A 405 -5.38 -2.82 22.24
N LYS A 406 -6.05 -2.31 21.20
CA LYS A 406 -6.20 -0.85 21.02
C LYS A 406 -6.64 -0.26 22.37
N PRO A 407 -5.95 0.76 22.92
CA PRO A 407 -6.37 1.40 24.15
C PRO A 407 -7.85 1.78 24.08
N THR A 408 -8.63 1.42 25.09
CA THR A 408 -10.08 1.69 25.16
C THR A 408 -10.38 3.18 25.30
N GLU A 409 -9.41 3.97 25.75
CA GLU A 409 -9.45 5.43 25.77
C GLU A 409 -8.14 5.95 25.19
N TRP A 410 -8.19 6.45 23.96
CA TRP A 410 -7.09 7.21 23.39
C TRP A 410 -7.18 8.63 23.93
N GLY A 411 -6.32 8.97 24.88
CA GLY A 411 -6.05 10.37 25.20
C GLY A 411 -5.58 11.07 23.93
N SER A 412 -6.38 11.99 23.41
CA SER A 412 -6.03 12.73 22.20
C SER A 412 -4.71 13.46 22.41
N TRP A 413 -3.84 13.47 21.40
CA TRP A 413 -2.70 14.38 21.34
C TRP A 413 -3.11 15.87 21.33
N ARG A 414 -4.41 16.16 21.18
CA ARG A 414 -4.99 17.50 21.03
C ARG A 414 -5.42 18.17 22.34
N GLY A 415 -5.23 17.56 23.48
CA GLY A 415 -5.53 18.25 24.72
C GLY A 415 -5.26 17.43 25.95
N GLU A 416 -4.01 17.46 26.43
CA GLU A 416 -3.73 17.86 27.80
C GLU A 416 -2.39 18.61 27.87
N ASP A 417 -2.40 19.64 28.69
CA ASP A 417 -1.41 20.67 28.93
C ASP A 417 -0.09 20.11 29.51
N TRP A 418 0.73 19.43 28.70
CA TRP A 418 1.97 18.80 29.21
C TRP A 418 3.18 19.75 29.28
N LEU A 419 3.08 20.94 28.67
CA LEU A 419 4.11 21.98 28.78
C LEU A 419 4.15 22.63 30.18
N THR A 420 3.07 22.56 30.96
CA THR A 420 3.04 23.13 32.33
C THR A 420 3.64 22.20 33.39
N THR A 421 3.91 20.94 33.09
CA THR A 421 4.51 19.99 34.06
C THR A 421 6.04 20.00 34.07
N MET A 422 6.70 20.76 33.19
CA MET A 422 8.17 20.87 33.17
C MET A 422 8.77 21.95 34.09
N THR A 423 7.99 22.65 34.93
CA THR A 423 8.54 23.71 35.81
C THR A 423 8.18 23.63 37.30
N ARG A 424 7.91 22.44 37.86
CA ARG A 424 7.89 22.29 39.33
C ARG A 424 8.60 21.04 39.82
N GLY A 425 9.93 21.11 39.78
CA GLY A 425 10.71 20.66 40.92
C GLY A 425 10.41 21.56 42.12
N ASN A 426 9.97 20.95 43.22
CA ASN A 426 9.78 21.50 44.57
C ASN A 426 8.63 22.49 44.84
N SER A 427 7.89 22.11 45.89
CA SER A 427 7.12 22.93 46.84
C SER A 427 5.63 23.18 46.54
N ALA A 428 4.82 22.60 47.44
CA ALA A 428 3.55 23.04 48.02
C ALA A 428 2.61 24.01 47.24
N VAL A 429 1.30 23.69 47.36
CA VAL A 429 0.12 24.58 47.47
C VAL A 429 -0.99 24.28 46.45
N LYS A 430 -2.06 23.69 47.01
CA LYS A 430 -3.52 23.83 46.83
C LYS A 430 -4.17 23.94 45.44
N SER A 431 -5.21 23.12 45.31
CA SER A 431 -6.29 23.12 44.31
C SER A 431 -6.94 24.48 44.07
N VAL A 432 -7.36 24.73 42.82
CA VAL A 432 -8.61 25.43 42.51
C VAL A 432 -9.17 24.86 41.19
N SER A 433 -10.48 24.57 41.20
CA SER A 433 -11.33 24.14 40.10
C SER A 433 -11.73 25.29 39.17
N SER A 434 -11.87 25.04 37.86
CA SER A 434 -12.85 25.70 36.97
C SER A 434 -12.92 24.92 35.65
N LEU A 435 -14.00 24.20 35.35
CA LEU A 435 -15.13 24.68 34.53
C LEU A 435 -14.69 25.20 33.16
N PHE A 436 -14.54 24.30 32.18
CA PHE A 436 -14.87 24.54 30.76
C PHE A 436 -15.16 23.20 30.09
N GLY A 437 -16.26 23.16 29.32
CA GLY A 437 -16.82 21.94 28.73
C GLY A 437 -15.89 21.33 27.68
N SER A 438 -15.70 20.01 27.81
CA SER A 438 -14.97 19.17 26.88
C SER A 438 -15.80 18.95 25.61
N LEU A 439 -15.38 19.56 24.50
CA LEU A 439 -15.72 19.07 23.17
C LEU A 439 -14.79 17.89 22.87
N THR A 440 -15.29 16.66 23.01
CA THR A 440 -14.60 15.46 22.55
C THR A 440 -14.83 15.32 21.04
N ILE A 441 -13.80 15.56 20.24
CA ILE A 441 -13.79 15.23 18.81
C ILE A 441 -13.14 13.85 18.68
N PRO A 442 -13.86 12.80 18.27
CA PRO A 442 -13.23 11.54 17.91
C PRO A 442 -12.56 11.71 16.54
N MET A 443 -11.22 11.71 16.52
CA MET A 443 -10.45 11.55 15.30
C MET A 443 -10.36 10.07 14.99
N ALA A 444 -10.77 9.71 13.79
CA ALA A 444 -10.49 8.41 13.25
C ALA A 444 -9.81 8.57 11.90
N VAL A 445 -8.83 7.69 11.76
CA VAL A 445 -7.95 7.46 10.63
C VAL A 445 -8.79 7.30 9.36
N ALA A 446 -8.93 8.37 8.59
CA ALA A 446 -9.16 8.26 7.16
C ALA A 446 -7.82 7.88 6.54
N LEU A 447 -7.63 6.58 6.33
CA LEU A 447 -6.54 6.04 5.53
C LEU A 447 -6.84 6.38 4.07
N VAL A 448 -6.44 7.58 3.65
CA VAL A 448 -6.25 7.89 2.24
C VAL A 448 -4.88 7.35 1.89
N VAL A 449 -4.86 6.19 1.22
CA VAL A 449 -3.62 5.54 0.76
C VAL A 449 -3.79 5.09 -0.69
N VAL A 450 -2.79 5.49 -1.48
CA VAL A 450 -2.51 5.27 -2.92
C VAL A 450 -3.62 5.61 -3.90
#